data_AF-A0A1V0DCX3-F1
#
_entry.id   AF-A0A1V0DCX3-F1
#
_cell.length_a   1.000
_cell.length_b   1.000
_cell.length_c   1.000
_cell.angle_alpha   90.00
_cell.angle_beta   90.00
_cell.angle_gamma   90.00
#
_symmetry.space_group_name_H-M   'P 1'
#
loop_
_entity.id
_entity.type
_entity.pdbx_description
1 polymer ?
#
loop_
_entity_poly.entity_id
_entity_poly.type
_entity_poly.pdbx_seq_one_letter_code
_entity_poly.pdbx_strand_id
1 'polypeptide(L)'
;MRACPLRLLLSLTVLALASTAALAQPQPPTAALVGTVTDAETGEPLIGVNVFIANSMTGTATDAEGRYELTGVPVGALRLFVSMIGFEQVAIDTLLREPRVYTIDVQLRPEVLELGEVTVEAKGDPRWKERLERFTKLFIGETPNARETVIVNPEVLDFANRGGEFIALASEPLVIENRALGYRIRYFLREFKALPTRTQYDGEPLFEEMEAESPEQQAAWEARRREAFIGSFRHFLLALLAGQTEAQGFLTFSRPAADGTAASAGPLGGGNPVAGNQRFPLDPKTLLQPGASRAEYTLDFQGFVEVVFQGELEDEAYLEWIGEGRRRPRFQTSMIRLERGPTTVDYKGDVLDPYGVTLFRYWAFERVADEVPREYRPGR
;
A
#
# COMPACT_ATOMS: atom_id res chain seq x y z
N MET A 1 -20.23 59.09 -41.88
CA MET A 1 -19.41 58.64 -40.72
C MET A 1 -20.38 58.23 -39.62
N ARG A 2 -20.46 57.03 -39.06
CA ARG A 2 -19.64 55.81 -39.04
C ARG A 2 -20.60 54.63 -38.77
N ALA A 3 -20.39 53.49 -39.41
CA ALA A 3 -21.03 52.22 -39.08
C ALA A 3 -20.22 51.50 -37.99
N CYS A 4 -20.89 51.00 -36.95
CA CYS A 4 -20.30 50.20 -35.87
C CYS A 4 -20.58 48.71 -36.18
N PRO A 5 -19.58 47.81 -36.28
CA PRO A 5 -19.84 46.45 -36.70
C PRO A 5 -20.20 45.56 -35.50
N LEU A 6 -21.47 45.11 -35.50
CA LEU A 6 -22.11 44.14 -34.61
C LEU A 6 -21.55 42.70 -34.75
N ARG A 7 -20.28 42.52 -35.16
CA ARG A 7 -19.68 41.20 -35.44
C ARG A 7 -18.71 40.70 -34.36
N LEU A 8 -18.39 41.51 -33.35
CA LEU A 8 -17.39 41.15 -32.32
C LEU A 8 -18.00 40.58 -31.03
N LEU A 9 -19.31 40.65 -30.86
CA LEU A 9 -20.00 40.19 -29.63
C LEU A 9 -20.55 38.75 -29.71
N LEU A 10 -20.66 38.17 -30.91
CA LEU A 10 -21.10 36.77 -31.08
C LEU A 10 -19.94 35.76 -31.09
N SER A 11 -18.69 36.22 -31.19
CA SER A 11 -17.50 35.35 -31.14
C SER A 11 -16.96 35.12 -29.72
N LEU A 12 -17.40 35.90 -28.73
CA LEU A 12 -16.98 35.74 -27.33
C LEU A 12 -17.94 34.89 -26.48
N THR A 13 -19.18 34.67 -26.94
CA THR A 13 -20.18 33.86 -26.20
C THR A 13 -20.20 32.39 -26.60
N VAL A 14 -19.57 32.00 -27.71
CA VAL A 14 -19.44 30.59 -28.14
C VAL A 14 -18.18 29.92 -27.57
N LEU A 15 -17.20 30.70 -27.07
CA LEU A 15 -15.98 30.17 -26.46
C LEU A 15 -16.09 29.93 -24.93
N ALA A 16 -17.26 30.17 -24.35
CA ALA A 16 -17.51 29.99 -22.91
C ALA A 16 -18.28 28.70 -22.56
N LEU A 17 -18.60 27.85 -23.55
CA LEU A 17 -19.34 26.59 -23.35
C LEU A 17 -18.53 25.30 -23.63
N ALA A 18 -17.21 25.40 -23.75
CA ALA A 18 -16.35 24.25 -24.08
C ALA A 18 -15.39 23.81 -22.96
N SER A 19 -15.65 24.17 -21.69
CA SER A 19 -14.68 23.92 -20.60
C SER A 19 -15.29 23.46 -19.27
N THR A 20 -16.29 22.58 -19.30
CA THR A 20 -16.69 21.79 -18.12
C THR A 20 -17.16 20.37 -18.49
N ALA A 21 -16.55 19.74 -19.49
CA ALA A 21 -16.53 18.28 -19.50
C ALA A 21 -15.38 17.85 -18.57
N ALA A 22 -15.62 17.90 -17.26
CA ALA A 22 -14.84 17.11 -16.34
C ALA A 22 -14.98 15.67 -16.84
N LEU A 23 -13.94 15.14 -17.46
CA LEU A 23 -13.87 13.75 -17.88
C LEU A 23 -13.87 12.93 -16.58
N ALA A 24 -15.08 12.65 -16.07
CA ALA A 24 -15.27 11.63 -15.06
C ALA A 24 -14.65 10.36 -15.64
N GLN A 25 -13.54 9.93 -15.05
CA GLN A 25 -12.97 8.62 -15.37
C GLN A 25 -14.11 7.61 -15.15
N PRO A 26 -14.43 6.75 -16.13
CA PRO A 26 -15.48 5.75 -15.94
C PRO A 26 -15.09 4.91 -14.72
N GLN A 27 -15.92 4.97 -13.68
CA GLN A 27 -15.74 4.13 -12.51
C GLN A 27 -15.82 2.67 -12.97
N PRO A 28 -14.89 1.81 -12.53
CA PRO A 28 -14.94 0.40 -12.89
C PRO A 28 -16.30 -0.17 -12.47
N PRO A 29 -16.89 -1.05 -13.28
CA PRO A 29 -18.15 -1.70 -12.90
C PRO A 29 -17.95 -2.44 -11.57
N THR A 30 -18.99 -2.48 -10.75
CA THR A 30 -18.92 -3.05 -9.40
C THR A 30 -19.72 -4.36 -9.31
N ALA A 31 -19.29 -5.21 -8.38
CA ALA A 31 -19.87 -6.49 -8.04
C ALA A 31 -20.33 -6.47 -6.57
N ALA A 32 -21.04 -7.52 -6.16
CA ALA A 32 -21.34 -7.79 -4.76
C ALA A 32 -20.74 -9.14 -4.37
N LEU A 33 -20.17 -9.23 -3.17
CA LEU A 33 -19.70 -10.46 -2.56
C LEU A 33 -20.64 -10.79 -1.40
N VAL A 34 -21.19 -11.99 -1.43
CA VAL A 34 -22.07 -12.51 -0.38
C VAL A 34 -21.55 -13.87 0.06
N GLY A 35 -21.93 -14.29 1.25
CA GLY A 35 -21.63 -15.65 1.70
C GLY A 35 -21.94 -15.82 3.16
N THR A 36 -21.57 -16.99 3.66
CA THR A 36 -21.64 -17.35 5.08
C THR A 36 -20.25 -17.63 5.60
N VAL A 37 -20.01 -17.30 6.87
CA VAL A 37 -18.85 -17.75 7.62
C VAL A 37 -19.31 -18.71 8.71
N THR A 38 -18.71 -19.89 8.74
CA THR A 38 -19.01 -20.95 9.71
C THR A 38 -17.75 -21.44 10.41
N ASP A 39 -17.92 -22.00 11.59
CA ASP A 39 -16.88 -22.77 12.28
C ASP A 39 -16.60 -24.06 11.50
N ALA A 40 -15.33 -24.35 11.20
CA ALA A 40 -14.92 -25.52 10.45
C ALA A 40 -15.06 -26.86 11.21
N GLU A 41 -15.08 -26.82 12.55
CA GLU A 41 -15.22 -27.99 13.42
C GLU A 41 -16.69 -28.30 13.73
N THR A 42 -17.50 -27.28 14.05
CA THR A 42 -18.90 -27.47 14.46
C THR A 42 -19.89 -27.32 13.31
N GLY A 43 -19.53 -26.58 12.26
CA GLY A 43 -20.43 -26.17 11.18
C GLY A 43 -21.41 -25.06 11.58
N GLU A 44 -21.29 -24.49 12.78
CA GLU A 44 -22.16 -23.42 13.27
C GLU A 44 -21.83 -22.08 12.58
N PRO A 45 -22.83 -21.23 12.31
CA PRO A 45 -22.59 -19.89 11.79
C PRO A 45 -21.86 -19.01 12.82
N LEU A 46 -20.89 -18.23 12.34
CA LEU A 46 -20.12 -17.32 13.18
C LEU A 46 -20.63 -15.88 13.02
N ILE A 47 -21.12 -15.30 14.11
CA ILE A 47 -21.56 -13.90 14.19
C ILE A 47 -20.38 -12.96 14.47
N GLY A 48 -20.38 -11.78 13.84
CA GLY A 48 -19.41 -10.72 14.11
C GLY A 48 -18.02 -10.97 13.53
N VAL A 49 -17.87 -11.89 12.58
CA VAL A 49 -16.63 -12.11 11.84
C VAL A 49 -16.37 -10.90 10.94
N ASN A 50 -15.16 -10.34 11.00
CA ASN A 50 -14.75 -9.27 10.10
C ASN A 50 -14.55 -9.86 8.70
N VAL A 51 -15.21 -9.28 7.69
CA VAL A 51 -15.05 -9.65 6.28
C VAL A 51 -14.77 -8.40 5.48
N PHE A 52 -13.57 -8.25 4.91
CA PHE A 52 -13.19 -7.03 4.21
C PHE A 52 -12.25 -7.26 3.04
N ILE A 53 -12.11 -6.25 2.19
CA ILE A 53 -11.15 -6.23 1.09
C ILE A 53 -9.85 -5.63 1.62
N ALA A 54 -8.74 -6.35 1.52
CA ALA A 54 -7.45 -5.85 1.98
C ALA A 54 -7.06 -4.55 1.27
N ASN A 55 -6.38 -3.66 2.00
CA ASN A 55 -5.94 -2.35 1.54
C ASN A 55 -7.09 -1.48 1.00
N SER A 56 -8.30 -1.66 1.53
CA SER A 56 -9.52 -0.96 1.12
C SER A 56 -10.19 -0.30 2.31
N MET A 57 -11.19 0.52 2.02
CA MET A 57 -12.19 0.96 3.00
C MET A 57 -13.46 0.08 3.03
N THR A 58 -13.46 -1.00 2.24
CA THR A 58 -14.64 -1.86 2.06
C THR A 58 -14.59 -3.05 3.00
N GLY A 59 -15.46 -3.07 4.01
CA GLY A 59 -15.59 -4.16 4.97
C GLY A 59 -16.96 -4.23 5.61
N THR A 60 -17.26 -5.38 6.22
CA THR A 60 -18.50 -5.66 6.94
C THR A 60 -18.24 -6.67 8.06
N ALA A 61 -19.27 -6.96 8.85
CA ALA A 61 -19.26 -8.05 9.82
C ALA A 61 -20.41 -9.03 9.53
N THR A 62 -20.21 -10.30 9.86
CA THR A 62 -21.28 -11.31 9.69
C THR A 62 -22.43 -11.08 10.68
N ASP A 63 -23.66 -11.38 10.23
CA ASP A 63 -24.87 -11.34 11.05
C ASP A 63 -25.03 -12.58 11.96
N ALA A 64 -26.18 -12.68 12.64
CA ALA A 64 -26.48 -13.78 13.57
C ALA A 64 -26.56 -15.17 12.90
N GLU A 65 -26.77 -15.22 11.59
CA GLU A 65 -26.76 -16.45 10.81
C GLU A 65 -25.45 -16.63 10.04
N GLY A 66 -24.41 -15.85 10.40
CA GLY A 66 -23.09 -15.92 9.81
C GLY A 66 -23.01 -15.33 8.39
N ARG A 67 -24.07 -14.67 7.90
CA ARG A 67 -24.09 -14.12 6.55
C ARG A 67 -23.38 -12.78 6.50
N TYR A 68 -22.72 -12.51 5.39
CA TYR A 68 -22.14 -11.20 5.09
C TYR A 68 -22.53 -10.74 3.68
N GLU A 69 -22.49 -9.42 3.47
CA GLU A 69 -22.65 -8.80 2.17
C GLU A 69 -21.71 -7.59 2.04
N LEU A 70 -20.91 -7.59 0.98
CA LEU A 70 -20.08 -6.46 0.54
C LEU A 70 -20.59 -6.00 -0.83
N THR A 71 -21.02 -4.75 -0.94
CA THR A 71 -21.50 -4.16 -2.19
C THR A 71 -20.52 -3.11 -2.73
N GLY A 72 -20.68 -2.71 -3.99
CA GLY A 72 -19.84 -1.69 -4.59
C GLY A 72 -18.39 -2.11 -4.84
N VAL A 73 -18.11 -3.42 -4.84
CA VAL A 73 -16.76 -3.97 -4.98
C VAL A 73 -16.30 -3.84 -6.43
N PRO A 74 -15.25 -3.06 -6.74
CA PRO A 74 -14.78 -2.92 -8.13
C PRO A 74 -14.36 -4.26 -8.73
N VAL A 75 -14.83 -4.54 -9.96
CA VAL A 75 -14.45 -5.74 -10.72
C VAL A 75 -12.93 -5.77 -10.94
N GLY A 76 -12.31 -6.93 -10.69
CA GLY A 76 -10.90 -7.24 -10.90
C GLY A 76 -10.30 -8.04 -9.74
N ALA A 77 -8.98 -8.11 -9.65
CA ALA A 77 -8.31 -8.87 -8.60
C ALA A 77 -8.45 -8.17 -7.23
N LEU A 78 -8.65 -8.97 -6.20
CA LEU A 78 -8.74 -8.53 -4.82
C LEU A 78 -8.34 -9.66 -3.88
N ARG A 79 -8.01 -9.31 -2.65
CA ARG A 79 -7.91 -10.24 -1.53
C ARG A 79 -9.05 -9.99 -0.57
N LEU A 80 -9.91 -10.99 -0.39
CA LEU A 80 -10.94 -11.01 0.65
C LEU A 80 -10.29 -11.55 1.91
N PHE A 81 -10.36 -10.79 3.00
CA PHE A 81 -9.81 -11.19 4.29
C PHE A 81 -10.94 -11.40 5.30
N VAL A 82 -10.85 -12.52 6.02
CA VAL A 82 -11.86 -12.97 6.98
C VAL A 82 -11.16 -13.28 8.30
N SER A 83 -11.59 -12.62 9.37
CA SER A 83 -10.95 -12.75 10.68
C SER A 83 -11.91 -12.62 11.86
N MET A 84 -11.67 -13.46 12.85
CA MET A 84 -12.35 -13.46 14.14
C MET A 84 -11.35 -13.83 15.23
N ILE A 85 -11.44 -13.18 16.40
CA ILE A 85 -10.57 -13.51 17.53
C ILE A 85 -10.80 -14.98 17.92
N GLY A 86 -9.70 -15.72 18.14
CA GLY A 86 -9.74 -17.14 18.49
C GLY A 86 -9.88 -18.08 17.29
N PHE A 87 -9.81 -17.56 16.06
CA PHE A 87 -9.85 -18.32 14.82
C PHE A 87 -8.68 -17.98 13.91
N GLU A 88 -8.24 -18.96 13.12
CA GLU A 88 -7.24 -18.76 12.08
C GLU A 88 -7.75 -17.75 11.04
N GLN A 89 -6.91 -16.80 10.67
CA GLN A 89 -7.23 -15.79 9.66
C GLN A 89 -7.22 -16.40 8.26
N VAL A 90 -8.21 -16.06 7.43
CA VAL A 90 -8.32 -16.58 6.06
C VAL A 90 -8.21 -15.43 5.05
N ALA A 91 -7.26 -15.57 4.12
CA ALA A 91 -7.09 -14.67 2.97
C ALA A 91 -7.42 -15.41 1.67
N ILE A 92 -8.34 -14.88 0.88
CA ILE A 92 -8.79 -15.47 -0.39
C ILE A 92 -8.52 -14.49 -1.53
N ASP A 93 -7.52 -14.82 -2.35
CA ASP A 93 -7.26 -14.09 -3.59
C ASP A 93 -8.32 -14.47 -4.63
N THR A 94 -9.08 -13.48 -5.07
CA THR A 94 -10.21 -13.65 -6.00
C THR A 94 -10.11 -12.66 -7.15
N LEU A 95 -10.50 -13.12 -8.33
CA LEU A 95 -10.66 -12.29 -9.52
C LEU A 95 -12.14 -12.17 -9.87
N LEU A 96 -12.70 -10.98 -9.65
CA LEU A 96 -14.04 -10.66 -10.15
C LEU A 96 -13.91 -10.29 -11.64
N ARG A 97 -14.57 -11.04 -12.53
CA ARG A 97 -14.48 -10.84 -13.99
C ARG A 97 -15.59 -9.96 -14.55
N GLU A 98 -16.74 -9.97 -13.87
CA GLU A 98 -17.98 -9.33 -14.31
C GLU A 98 -18.72 -8.70 -13.11
N PRO A 99 -19.51 -7.64 -13.34
CA PRO A 99 -20.33 -6.99 -12.31
C PRO A 99 -21.58 -7.82 -11.98
N ARG A 100 -21.39 -8.83 -11.13
CA ARG A 100 -22.46 -9.73 -10.65
C ARG A 100 -22.29 -10.00 -9.16
N VAL A 101 -23.21 -10.79 -8.62
CA VAL A 101 -23.09 -11.35 -7.27
C VAL A 101 -22.14 -12.56 -7.32
N TYR A 102 -21.17 -12.59 -6.41
CA TYR A 102 -20.28 -13.72 -6.16
C TYR A 102 -20.58 -14.27 -4.78
N THR A 103 -20.80 -15.58 -4.69
CA THR A 103 -20.97 -16.27 -3.41
C THR A 103 -19.64 -16.89 -3.00
N ILE A 104 -19.12 -16.51 -1.84
CA ILE A 104 -17.88 -17.02 -1.26
C ILE A 104 -18.16 -17.40 0.19
N ASP A 105 -18.41 -18.69 0.43
CA ASP A 105 -18.56 -19.21 1.78
C ASP A 105 -17.17 -19.52 2.37
N VAL A 106 -16.99 -19.26 3.66
CA VAL A 106 -15.71 -19.38 4.35
C VAL A 106 -15.88 -20.19 5.62
N GLN A 107 -14.96 -21.11 5.86
CA GLN A 107 -14.89 -21.84 7.11
C GLN A 107 -13.67 -21.37 7.89
N LEU A 108 -13.87 -20.95 9.13
CA LEU A 108 -12.78 -20.59 10.04
C LEU A 108 -12.49 -21.75 10.99
N ARG A 109 -11.21 -22.07 11.15
CA ARG A 109 -10.75 -23.07 12.12
C ARG A 109 -10.41 -22.36 13.42
N PRO A 110 -10.78 -22.90 14.59
CA PRO A 110 -10.30 -22.38 15.87
C PRO A 110 -8.78 -22.32 15.89
N GLU A 111 -8.23 -21.19 16.33
CA GLU A 111 -6.80 -21.01 16.42
C GLU A 111 -6.26 -21.75 17.64
N VAL A 112 -5.44 -22.77 17.42
CA VAL A 112 -4.69 -23.41 18.50
C VAL A 112 -3.42 -22.61 18.71
N LEU A 113 -3.44 -21.72 19.72
CA LEU A 113 -2.27 -20.97 20.14
C LEU A 113 -1.18 -21.95 20.62
N GLU A 114 -0.24 -22.31 19.75
CA GLU A 114 1.02 -22.89 20.19
C GLU A 114 1.83 -21.77 20.84
N LEU A 115 1.90 -21.80 22.17
CA LEU A 115 2.76 -20.93 22.96
C LEU A 115 4.22 -21.24 22.64
N GLY A 116 4.72 -20.72 21.52
CA GLY A 116 6.15 -20.60 21.29
C GLY A 116 6.76 -19.74 22.38
N GLU A 117 8.05 -19.93 22.66
CA GLU A 117 8.82 -19.07 23.57
C GLU A 117 8.80 -17.61 23.06
N VAL A 118 7.75 -16.88 23.41
CA VAL A 118 7.66 -15.43 23.38
C VAL A 118 7.75 -15.03 24.83
N THR A 119 8.91 -14.53 25.24
CA THR A 119 9.06 -13.94 26.57
C THR A 119 8.16 -12.71 26.61
N VAL A 120 7.01 -12.80 27.28
CA VAL A 120 6.13 -11.65 27.50
C VAL A 120 6.91 -10.64 28.33
N GLU A 121 7.31 -9.53 27.68
CA GLU A 121 8.00 -8.43 28.36
C GLU A 121 6.95 -7.54 29.03
N ALA A 122 7.19 -7.13 30.27
CA ALA A 122 6.25 -6.24 30.96
C ALA A 122 6.20 -4.88 30.23
N LYS A 123 5.00 -4.39 29.92
CA LYS A 123 4.75 -3.16 29.13
C LYS A 123 5.30 -1.85 29.75
N GLY A 124 5.82 -1.92 30.98
CA GLY A 124 6.54 -0.83 31.66
C GLY A 124 8.07 -0.97 31.63
N ASP A 125 8.60 -2.05 31.08
CA ASP A 125 10.03 -2.31 30.92
C ASP A 125 10.64 -1.30 29.92
N PRO A 126 11.71 -0.58 30.29
CA PRO A 126 12.46 0.26 29.34
C PRO A 126 12.81 -0.45 28.03
N ARG A 127 13.12 -1.75 28.07
CA ARG A 127 13.43 -2.55 26.87
C ARG A 127 12.25 -2.69 25.93
N TRP A 128 11.05 -2.89 26.47
CA TRP A 128 9.84 -2.98 25.65
C TRP A 128 9.58 -1.64 24.95
N LYS A 129 9.80 -0.51 25.64
CA LYS A 129 9.67 0.83 25.04
C LYS A 129 10.68 1.07 23.92
N GLU A 130 11.95 0.74 24.12
CA GLU A 130 12.98 0.83 23.06
C GLU A 130 12.63 -0.03 21.84
N ARG A 131 12.05 -1.22 22.05
CA ARG A 131 11.59 -2.10 20.97
C ARG A 131 10.34 -1.58 20.28
N LEU A 132 9.39 -1.00 21.02
CA LEU A 132 8.23 -0.33 20.44
C LEU A 132 8.66 0.84 19.57
N GLU A 133 9.59 1.68 20.04
CA GLU A 133 10.15 2.79 19.26
C GLU A 133 10.81 2.28 17.97
N ARG A 134 11.63 1.22 18.07
CA ARG A 134 12.23 0.57 16.91
C ARG A 134 11.19 0.01 15.94
N PHE A 135 10.17 -0.68 16.44
CA PHE A 135 9.07 -1.21 15.62
C PHE A 135 8.34 -0.08 14.91
N THR A 136 7.93 0.96 15.65
CA THR A 136 7.20 2.11 15.12
C THR A 136 8.00 2.78 14.02
N LYS A 137 9.29 3.02 14.23
CA LYS A 137 10.20 3.57 13.22
C LYS A 137 10.24 2.74 11.92
N LEU A 138 10.32 1.42 12.06
CA LEU A 138 10.46 0.49 10.92
C LEU A 138 9.14 0.13 10.24
N PHE A 139 8.02 0.31 10.93
CA PHE A 139 6.67 -0.06 10.48
C PHE A 139 5.85 1.16 10.03
N ILE A 140 5.77 2.20 10.86
CA ILE A 140 5.08 3.46 10.53
C ILE A 140 5.92 4.32 9.60
N GLY A 141 7.24 4.30 9.73
CA GLY A 141 8.18 5.08 8.93
C GLY A 141 8.70 6.34 9.63
N GLU A 142 9.40 7.18 8.86
CA GLU A 142 10.07 8.40 9.36
C GLU A 142 9.75 9.64 8.51
N THR A 143 8.75 9.54 7.64
CA THR A 143 8.28 10.64 6.80
C THR A 143 7.63 11.76 7.64
N PRO A 144 7.39 12.96 7.07
CA PRO A 144 6.61 13.98 7.76
C PRO A 144 5.23 13.48 8.22
N ASN A 145 4.57 12.60 7.46
CA ASN A 145 3.29 11.99 7.84
C ASN A 145 3.42 11.08 9.08
N ALA A 146 4.56 10.39 9.24
CA ALA A 146 4.81 9.52 10.39
C ALA A 146 4.80 10.30 11.72
N ARG A 147 5.14 11.60 11.71
CA ARG A 147 5.10 12.46 12.91
C ARG A 147 3.68 12.69 13.44
N GLU A 148 2.67 12.54 12.60
CA GLU A 148 1.25 12.68 12.93
C GLU A 148 0.53 11.32 12.93
N THR A 149 1.28 10.20 12.94
CA THR A 149 0.74 8.84 12.92
C THR A 149 1.07 8.09 14.20
N VAL A 150 0.06 7.50 14.84
CA VAL A 150 0.21 6.85 16.16
C VAL A 150 -0.48 5.48 16.18
N ILE A 151 0.20 4.48 16.74
CA ILE A 151 -0.43 3.21 17.13
C ILE A 151 -1.14 3.45 18.47
N VAL A 152 -2.47 3.32 18.48
CA VAL A 152 -3.33 3.66 19.62
C VAL A 152 -3.34 2.57 20.68
N ASN A 153 -3.20 1.30 20.26
CA ASN A 153 -3.20 0.12 21.12
C ASN A 153 -1.84 -0.61 21.10
N PRO A 154 -0.69 0.06 21.35
CA PRO A 154 0.62 -0.57 21.22
C PRO A 154 0.82 -1.73 22.19
N GLU A 155 0.01 -1.84 23.24
CA GLU A 155 0.02 -2.93 24.20
C GLU A 155 -0.34 -4.30 23.60
N VAL A 156 -0.91 -4.37 22.40
CA VAL A 156 -1.17 -5.65 21.73
C VAL A 156 0.09 -6.23 21.09
N LEU A 157 1.20 -5.48 21.11
CA LEU A 157 2.49 -5.90 20.56
C LEU A 157 3.37 -6.59 21.60
N ASP A 158 3.94 -7.71 21.18
CA ASP A 158 5.06 -8.39 21.83
C ASP A 158 6.26 -8.47 20.88
N PHE A 159 7.46 -8.53 21.46
CA PHE A 159 8.70 -8.50 20.70
C PHE A 159 9.63 -9.64 21.10
N ALA A 160 10.30 -10.21 20.10
CA ALA A 160 11.31 -11.24 20.30
C ALA A 160 12.57 -10.95 19.48
N ASN A 161 13.68 -11.56 19.87
CA ASN A 161 14.86 -11.65 19.02
C ASN A 161 15.19 -13.12 18.79
N ARG A 162 15.22 -13.56 17.52
CA ARG A 162 15.54 -14.94 17.16
C ARG A 162 16.50 -14.94 15.99
N GLY A 163 17.65 -15.60 16.11
CA GLY A 163 18.62 -15.70 15.02
C GLY A 163 19.16 -14.35 14.51
N GLY A 164 19.14 -13.28 15.33
CA GLY A 164 19.55 -11.93 14.92
C GLY A 164 18.43 -11.11 14.26
N GLU A 165 17.23 -11.67 14.11
CA GLU A 165 16.04 -10.98 13.63
C GLU A 165 15.29 -10.36 14.82
N PHE A 166 14.92 -9.08 14.68
CA PHE A 166 13.94 -8.44 15.55
C PHE A 166 12.53 -8.77 15.05
N ILE A 167 11.74 -9.43 15.87
CA ILE A 167 10.40 -9.93 15.53
C ILE A 167 9.37 -9.14 16.34
N ALA A 168 8.28 -8.74 15.69
CA ALA A 168 7.09 -8.22 16.38
C ALA A 168 5.89 -9.11 16.07
N LEU A 169 5.07 -9.34 17.08
CA LEU A 169 3.84 -10.12 17.03
C LEU A 169 2.72 -9.25 17.58
N ALA A 170 1.52 -9.37 17.03
CA ALA A 170 0.34 -8.67 17.53
C ALA A 170 -0.74 -9.68 17.92
N SER A 171 -1.23 -9.61 19.16
CA SER A 171 -2.31 -10.48 19.63
C SER A 171 -3.69 -10.05 19.11
N GLU A 172 -3.79 -8.80 18.66
CA GLU A 172 -4.99 -8.17 18.11
C GLU A 172 -4.57 -7.24 16.94
N PRO A 173 -5.50 -6.84 16.06
CA PRO A 173 -5.18 -5.87 15.01
C PRO A 173 -4.67 -4.55 15.60
N LEU A 174 -3.62 -4.00 15.00
CA LEU A 174 -3.14 -2.67 15.37
C LEU A 174 -4.15 -1.63 14.93
N VAL A 175 -4.49 -0.70 15.82
CA VAL A 175 -5.30 0.48 15.53
C VAL A 175 -4.35 1.65 15.36
N ILE A 176 -4.24 2.15 14.14
CA ILE A 176 -3.31 3.23 13.77
C ILE A 176 -4.14 4.44 13.42
N GLU A 177 -3.89 5.58 14.06
CA GLU A 177 -4.45 6.87 13.67
C GLU A 177 -3.41 7.66 12.89
N ASN A 178 -3.64 7.82 11.59
CA ASN A 178 -2.86 8.68 10.72
C ASN A 178 -3.56 10.04 10.59
N ARG A 179 -3.19 10.99 11.45
CA ARG A 179 -3.81 12.33 11.48
C ARG A 179 -3.29 13.23 10.36
N ALA A 180 -2.15 12.89 9.75
CA ALA A 180 -1.68 13.58 8.55
C ALA A 180 -2.57 13.30 7.35
N LEU A 181 -3.03 12.06 7.19
CA LEU A 181 -3.87 11.64 6.06
C LEU A 181 -5.36 11.51 6.42
N GLY A 182 -5.75 11.66 7.68
CA GLY A 182 -7.14 11.53 8.11
C GLY A 182 -7.69 10.11 7.98
N TYR A 183 -6.88 9.10 8.29
CA TYR A 183 -7.29 7.70 8.27
C TYR A 183 -7.09 7.04 9.63
N ARG A 184 -8.03 6.19 10.01
CA ARG A 184 -7.83 5.12 10.99
C ARG A 184 -7.58 3.83 10.23
N ILE A 185 -6.51 3.12 10.56
CA ILE A 185 -6.13 1.86 9.92
C ILE A 185 -6.20 0.76 10.97
N ARG A 186 -7.05 -0.25 10.75
CA ARG A 186 -6.99 -1.52 11.46
C ARG A 186 -6.05 -2.45 10.68
N TYR A 187 -4.87 -2.72 11.23
CA TYR A 187 -3.84 -3.50 10.57
C TYR A 187 -3.74 -4.90 11.20
N PHE A 188 -4.12 -5.92 10.43
CA PHE A 188 -4.03 -7.32 10.84
C PHE A 188 -2.61 -7.82 10.56
N LEU A 189 -1.70 -7.60 11.52
CA LEU A 189 -0.28 -7.94 11.37
C LEU A 189 -0.08 -9.46 11.41
N ARG A 190 0.39 -10.04 10.29
CA ARG A 190 0.70 -11.47 10.20
C ARG A 190 2.14 -11.75 10.57
N GLU A 191 3.06 -10.93 10.08
CA GLU A 191 4.48 -11.11 10.32
C GLU A 191 5.20 -9.76 10.32
N PHE A 192 6.16 -9.60 11.23
CA PHE A 192 7.12 -8.52 11.21
C PHE A 192 8.50 -9.05 11.60
N LYS A 193 9.48 -8.84 10.73
CA LYS A 193 10.88 -9.23 10.92
C LYS A 193 11.81 -8.13 10.45
N ALA A 194 12.75 -7.73 11.29
CA ALA A 194 13.79 -6.77 10.93
C ALA A 194 15.18 -7.33 11.19
N LEU A 195 15.93 -7.48 10.10
CA LEU A 195 17.37 -7.65 10.07
C LEU A 195 18.04 -6.26 10.05
N PRO A 196 19.35 -6.15 10.35
CA PRO A 196 20.07 -4.87 10.27
C PRO A 196 19.97 -4.19 8.90
N THR A 197 19.75 -4.96 7.83
CA THR A 197 19.75 -4.47 6.46
C THR A 197 18.35 -4.41 5.86
N ARG A 198 17.40 -5.22 6.33
CA ARG A 198 16.07 -5.39 5.73
C ARG A 198 14.99 -5.46 6.80
N THR A 199 13.91 -4.71 6.60
CA THR A 199 12.63 -4.92 7.27
C THR A 199 11.67 -5.61 6.32
N GLN A 200 11.01 -6.64 6.81
CA GLN A 200 9.99 -7.41 6.13
C GLN A 200 8.77 -7.45 7.03
N TYR A 201 7.62 -7.02 6.52
CA TYR A 201 6.36 -7.11 7.24
C TYR A 201 5.23 -7.40 6.27
N ASP A 202 4.17 -7.97 6.81
CA ASP A 202 3.03 -8.44 6.05
C ASP A 202 1.81 -8.52 6.94
N GLY A 203 0.65 -8.36 6.32
CA GLY A 203 -0.62 -8.21 6.99
C GLY A 203 -1.61 -7.47 6.10
N GLU A 204 -2.82 -7.34 6.61
CA GLU A 204 -3.94 -6.87 5.80
C GLU A 204 -4.54 -5.61 6.45
N PRO A 205 -4.32 -4.42 5.87
CA PRO A 205 -4.88 -3.18 6.39
C PRO A 205 -6.34 -2.99 5.96
N LEU A 206 -7.15 -2.47 6.87
CA LEU A 206 -8.51 -1.96 6.63
C LEU A 206 -8.56 -0.49 7.02
N PHE A 207 -8.86 0.36 6.04
CA PHE A 207 -8.90 1.81 6.19
C PHE A 207 -10.30 2.29 6.57
N GLU A 208 -10.36 3.29 7.42
CA GLU A 208 -11.56 4.04 7.77
C GLU A 208 -11.20 5.53 7.70
N GLU A 209 -12.02 6.33 7.03
CA GLU A 209 -11.81 7.78 6.97
C GLU A 209 -12.24 8.41 8.30
N MET A 210 -11.40 9.28 8.83
CA MET A 210 -11.70 10.03 10.04
C MET A 210 -12.62 11.20 9.71
N GLU A 211 -13.43 11.63 10.68
CA GLU A 211 -14.21 12.85 10.54
C GLU A 211 -13.31 14.07 10.74
N ALA A 212 -13.28 14.97 9.76
CA ALA A 212 -12.57 16.23 9.87
C ALA A 212 -13.31 17.20 10.81
N GLU A 213 -12.57 17.87 11.68
CA GLU A 213 -13.08 18.90 12.58
C GLU A 213 -13.46 20.19 11.82
N SER A 214 -12.88 20.40 10.63
CA SER A 214 -13.20 21.54 9.77
C SER A 214 -12.94 21.26 8.28
N PRO A 215 -13.54 22.05 7.36
CA PRO A 215 -13.25 21.97 5.92
C PRO A 215 -11.78 22.18 5.58
N GLU A 216 -11.07 23.02 6.34
CA GLU A 216 -9.63 23.26 6.14
C GLU A 216 -8.81 22.03 6.47
N GLN A 217 -9.18 21.28 7.52
CA GLN A 217 -8.53 20.02 7.85
C GLN A 217 -8.78 18.96 6.77
N GLN A 218 -10.03 18.85 6.27
CA GLN A 218 -10.34 17.97 5.15
C GLN A 218 -9.50 18.30 3.91
N ALA A 219 -9.39 19.58 3.56
CA ALA A 219 -8.57 20.04 2.43
C ALA A 219 -7.07 19.75 2.64
N ALA A 220 -6.57 19.88 3.87
CA ALA A 220 -5.20 19.52 4.22
C ALA A 220 -4.95 18.00 4.07
N TRP A 221 -5.89 17.16 4.50
CA TRP A 221 -5.82 15.72 4.29
C TRP A 221 -5.85 15.36 2.80
N GLU A 222 -6.72 15.98 2.00
CA GLU A 222 -6.76 15.75 0.55
C GLU A 222 -5.43 16.11 -0.12
N ALA A 223 -4.81 17.22 0.26
CA ALA A 223 -3.50 17.64 -0.23
C ALA A 223 -2.41 16.62 0.16
N ARG A 224 -2.36 16.19 1.42
CA ARG A 224 -1.36 15.21 1.88
C ARG A 224 -1.56 13.81 1.31
N ARG A 225 -2.80 13.36 1.14
CA ARG A 225 -3.10 12.10 0.44
C ARG A 225 -2.62 12.16 -1.00
N ARG A 226 -2.72 13.32 -1.65
CA ARG A 226 -2.23 13.53 -3.01
C ARG A 226 -0.71 13.47 -3.04
N GLU A 227 -0.02 14.14 -2.11
CA GLU A 227 1.44 14.07 -1.97
C GLU A 227 1.91 12.63 -1.72
N ALA A 228 1.31 11.92 -0.76
CA ALA A 228 1.63 10.52 -0.46
C ALA A 228 1.42 9.57 -1.65
N PHE A 229 0.44 9.87 -2.52
CA PHE A 229 0.21 9.08 -3.73
C PHE A 229 1.18 9.43 -4.86
N ILE A 230 1.43 10.72 -5.11
CA ILE A 230 2.20 11.16 -6.28
C ILE A 230 3.67 10.83 -6.10
N GLY A 231 4.18 9.96 -6.97
CA GLY A 231 5.58 9.53 -6.96
C GLY A 231 5.78 8.19 -6.25
N SER A 232 4.78 7.72 -5.49
CA SER A 232 4.75 6.40 -4.85
C SER A 232 4.92 5.25 -5.83
N PHE A 233 5.31 4.08 -5.29
CA PHE A 233 5.40 2.84 -6.07
C PHE A 233 4.08 2.50 -6.79
N ARG A 234 2.94 2.76 -6.13
CA ARG A 234 1.62 2.54 -6.70
C ARG A 234 1.31 3.49 -7.86
N HIS A 235 1.70 4.76 -7.75
CA HIS A 235 1.60 5.71 -8.86
C HIS A 235 2.43 5.24 -10.05
N PHE A 236 3.66 4.77 -9.82
CA PHE A 236 4.51 4.20 -10.86
C PHE A 236 3.85 2.99 -11.55
N LEU A 237 3.30 2.03 -10.79
CA LEU A 237 2.62 0.86 -11.37
C LEU A 237 1.38 1.26 -12.18
N LEU A 238 0.59 2.22 -11.71
CA LEU A 238 -0.55 2.73 -12.46
C LEU A 238 -0.13 3.45 -13.76
N ALA A 239 0.94 4.24 -13.71
CA ALA A 239 1.51 4.88 -14.88
C ALA A 239 2.05 3.84 -15.89
N LEU A 240 2.64 2.75 -15.38
CA LEU A 240 3.13 1.62 -16.18
C LEU A 240 2.00 0.89 -16.89
N LEU A 241 0.93 0.56 -16.16
CA LEU A 241 -0.29 -0.06 -16.69
C LEU A 241 -0.96 0.82 -17.77
N ALA A 242 -0.96 2.13 -17.58
CA ALA A 242 -1.51 3.08 -18.54
C ALA A 242 -0.58 3.35 -19.76
N GLY A 243 0.67 2.88 -19.72
CA GLY A 243 1.68 3.21 -20.72
C GLY A 243 2.05 4.70 -20.73
N GLN A 244 2.00 5.35 -19.56
CA GLN A 244 2.17 6.80 -19.36
C GLN A 244 3.30 7.17 -18.39
N THR A 245 4.22 6.25 -18.07
CA THR A 245 5.33 6.50 -17.12
C THR A 245 6.10 7.79 -17.41
N GLU A 246 6.64 7.97 -18.62
CA GLU A 246 7.40 9.17 -18.98
C GLU A 246 6.53 10.44 -18.95
N ALA A 247 5.29 10.35 -19.44
CA ALA A 247 4.33 11.46 -19.43
C ALA A 247 3.94 11.89 -18.00
N GLN A 248 4.01 10.96 -17.05
CA GLN A 248 3.79 11.20 -15.62
C GLN A 248 5.10 11.46 -14.86
N GLY A 249 6.24 11.65 -15.56
CA GLY A 249 7.49 12.10 -14.96
C GLY A 249 8.39 10.98 -14.40
N PHE A 250 8.12 9.71 -14.73
CA PHE A 250 8.98 8.59 -14.34
C PHE A 250 10.00 8.25 -15.42
N LEU A 251 11.28 8.21 -15.03
CA LEU A 251 12.37 7.66 -15.83
C LEU A 251 12.81 6.32 -15.27
N THR A 252 12.94 5.32 -16.13
CA THR A 252 13.28 3.94 -15.75
C THR A 252 14.64 3.50 -16.27
N PHE A 253 15.41 2.85 -15.41
CA PHE A 253 16.72 2.31 -15.75
C PHE A 253 16.87 0.89 -15.23
N SER A 254 17.50 0.02 -16.02
CA SER A 254 17.98 -1.27 -15.54
C SER A 254 19.31 -1.09 -14.82
N ARG A 255 19.46 -1.80 -13.70
CA ARG A 255 20.70 -1.90 -12.94
C ARG A 255 21.05 -3.38 -12.72
N PRO A 256 22.20 -3.87 -13.20
CA PRO A 256 22.65 -5.21 -12.89
C PRO A 256 22.86 -5.40 -11.38
N ALA A 257 22.48 -6.57 -10.86
CA ALA A 257 22.82 -6.94 -9.49
C ALA A 257 24.35 -7.09 -9.35
N ALA A 258 24.89 -6.75 -8.17
CA ALA A 258 26.28 -7.06 -7.87
C ALA A 258 26.50 -8.58 -7.77
N ASP A 259 27.50 -9.12 -8.46
CA ASP A 259 27.84 -10.55 -8.41
C ASP A 259 28.04 -11.02 -6.97
N GLY A 260 27.34 -12.09 -6.58
CA GLY A 260 27.57 -12.86 -5.34
C GLY A 260 27.35 -12.14 -4.00
N THR A 261 27.03 -10.85 -3.97
CA THR A 261 27.02 -10.02 -2.73
C THR A 261 25.71 -9.26 -2.49
N ALA A 262 24.78 -9.24 -3.45
CA ALA A 262 23.49 -8.56 -3.33
C ALA A 262 22.57 -9.09 -2.21
N ALA A 263 22.90 -10.22 -1.58
CA ALA A 263 22.16 -10.74 -0.43
C ALA A 263 22.38 -9.92 0.87
N SER A 264 23.45 -9.12 0.96
CA SER A 264 23.78 -8.35 2.18
C SER A 264 23.43 -6.86 2.12
N ALA A 265 23.27 -6.28 0.94
CA ALA A 265 22.87 -4.88 0.78
C ALA A 265 21.34 -4.76 0.90
N GLY A 266 20.86 -4.42 2.09
CA GLY A 266 19.43 -4.32 2.33
C GLY A 266 18.88 -2.89 2.14
N PRO A 267 17.54 -2.77 2.08
CA PRO A 267 16.84 -1.56 1.68
C PRO A 267 17.01 -0.33 2.60
N LEU A 268 17.55 -0.50 3.81
CA LEU A 268 17.67 0.54 4.84
C LEU A 268 18.99 1.35 4.79
N GLY A 269 19.68 1.41 3.64
CA GLY A 269 20.79 2.35 3.43
C GLY A 269 22.21 1.87 3.77
N GLY A 270 22.44 0.57 3.99
CA GLY A 270 23.74 0.02 4.41
C GLY A 270 24.73 -0.41 3.31
N GLY A 271 24.41 -0.22 2.02
CA GLY A 271 25.27 -0.60 0.90
C GLY A 271 24.56 -0.47 -0.45
N ASN A 272 25.32 -0.25 -1.54
CA ASN A 272 24.73 -0.15 -2.88
C ASN A 272 24.52 -1.56 -3.46
N PRO A 273 23.27 -2.04 -3.65
CA PRO A 273 23.01 -3.43 -4.02
C PRO A 273 23.29 -3.76 -5.50
N VAL A 274 23.71 -2.76 -6.28
CA VAL A 274 23.94 -2.84 -7.72
C VAL A 274 25.41 -2.79 -8.09
N ALA A 275 25.76 -3.46 -9.19
CA ALA A 275 27.10 -3.52 -9.74
C ALA A 275 27.55 -2.13 -10.26
N GLY A 276 28.24 -1.36 -9.41
CA GLY A 276 28.79 -0.05 -9.77
C GLY A 276 27.76 1.05 -10.06
N ASN A 277 28.21 2.12 -10.71
CA ASN A 277 27.40 3.31 -11.00
C ASN A 277 26.73 3.27 -12.39
N GLN A 278 26.85 2.17 -13.13
CA GLN A 278 26.25 2.08 -14.46
C GLN A 278 24.75 1.86 -14.35
N ARG A 279 23.99 2.63 -15.12
CA ARG A 279 22.55 2.47 -15.31
C ARG A 279 22.25 2.51 -16.80
N PHE A 280 21.32 1.69 -17.25
CA PHE A 280 20.95 1.59 -18.66
C PHE A 280 19.51 2.03 -18.83
N PRO A 281 19.18 2.95 -19.77
CA PRO A 281 17.79 3.27 -20.08
C PRO A 281 16.99 1.99 -20.33
N LEU A 282 15.81 1.90 -19.74
CA LEU A 282 14.93 0.74 -19.83
C LEU A 282 13.58 1.21 -20.35
N ASP A 283 13.07 0.59 -21.41
CA ASP A 283 11.68 0.82 -21.85
C ASP A 283 10.73 0.21 -20.81
N PRO A 284 9.94 1.03 -20.09
CA PRO A 284 9.03 0.53 -19.07
C PRO A 284 8.07 -0.54 -19.60
N LYS A 285 7.69 -0.48 -20.89
CA LYS A 285 6.74 -1.45 -21.48
C LYS A 285 7.24 -2.89 -21.44
N THR A 286 8.54 -3.11 -21.29
CA THR A 286 9.10 -4.46 -21.17
C THR A 286 8.91 -5.07 -19.77
N LEU A 287 8.54 -4.26 -18.78
CA LEU A 287 8.39 -4.69 -17.38
C LEU A 287 7.08 -5.44 -17.13
N LEU A 288 6.02 -5.13 -17.88
CA LEU A 288 4.70 -5.74 -17.70
C LEU A 288 4.31 -6.59 -18.90
N GLN A 289 3.85 -7.80 -18.62
CA GLN A 289 3.24 -8.71 -19.58
C GLN A 289 1.78 -8.96 -19.17
N PRO A 290 0.86 -9.26 -20.12
CA PRO A 290 -0.50 -9.68 -19.76
C PRO A 290 -0.48 -10.91 -18.83
N GLY A 291 -1.27 -10.87 -17.77
CA GLY A 291 -1.38 -11.96 -16.80
C GLY A 291 -2.44 -13.00 -17.17
N ALA A 292 -2.89 -13.78 -16.17
CA ALA A 292 -3.89 -14.83 -16.34
C ALA A 292 -5.31 -14.31 -16.66
N SER A 293 -5.53 -13.00 -16.56
CA SER A 293 -6.80 -12.34 -16.86
C SER A 293 -6.61 -10.94 -17.42
N ARG A 294 -7.71 -10.31 -17.87
CA ARG A 294 -7.70 -8.92 -18.37
C ARG A 294 -7.39 -7.88 -17.27
N ALA A 295 -7.46 -8.26 -16.00
CA ALA A 295 -7.26 -7.36 -14.87
C ALA A 295 -5.93 -7.62 -14.12
N GLU A 296 -5.08 -8.48 -14.68
CA GLU A 296 -3.80 -8.87 -14.08
C GLU A 296 -2.67 -8.73 -15.10
N TYR A 297 -1.51 -8.38 -14.58
CA TYR A 297 -0.28 -8.24 -15.32
C TYR A 297 0.83 -8.95 -14.56
N THR A 298 1.76 -9.54 -15.30
CA THR A 298 2.97 -10.13 -14.73
C THR A 298 4.07 -9.08 -14.81
N LEU A 299 4.57 -8.66 -13.65
CA LEU A 299 5.78 -7.84 -13.52
C LEU A 299 7.00 -8.76 -13.54
N ASP A 300 7.86 -8.59 -14.54
CA ASP A 300 9.02 -9.44 -14.76
C ASP A 300 10.23 -8.61 -15.24
N PHE A 301 11.36 -8.78 -14.56
CA PHE A 301 12.65 -8.22 -14.92
C PHE A 301 13.77 -8.90 -14.13
N GLN A 302 15.01 -8.70 -14.57
CA GLN A 302 16.21 -9.20 -13.91
C GLN A 302 16.99 -8.06 -13.25
N GLY A 303 17.66 -8.36 -12.14
CA GLY A 303 18.42 -7.36 -11.38
C GLY A 303 17.51 -6.36 -10.68
N PHE A 304 17.80 -5.07 -10.84
CA PHE A 304 16.99 -3.99 -10.27
C PHE A 304 16.46 -3.07 -11.37
N VAL A 305 15.29 -2.50 -11.12
CA VAL A 305 14.80 -1.34 -11.85
C VAL A 305 14.97 -0.12 -10.95
N GLU A 306 15.76 0.84 -11.40
CA GLU A 306 15.85 2.18 -10.82
C GLU A 306 14.78 3.07 -11.45
N VAL A 307 14.03 3.78 -10.63
CA VAL A 307 12.97 4.69 -11.03
C VAL A 307 13.30 6.07 -10.48
N VAL A 308 13.40 7.07 -11.35
CA VAL A 308 13.54 8.47 -10.97
C VAL A 308 12.23 9.19 -11.25
N PHE A 309 11.62 9.75 -10.23
CA PHE A 309 10.42 10.56 -10.35
C PHE A 309 10.79 12.04 -10.38
N GLN A 310 10.50 12.71 -11.51
CA GLN A 310 10.90 14.10 -11.74
C GLN A 310 9.89 15.12 -11.21
N GLY A 311 8.74 14.67 -10.71
CA GLY A 311 7.70 15.56 -10.17
C GLY A 311 8.08 16.17 -8.83
N GLU A 312 8.97 15.52 -8.07
CA GLU A 312 9.30 15.92 -6.71
C GLU A 312 10.79 15.72 -6.38
N LEU A 313 11.28 16.52 -5.43
CA LEU A 313 12.60 16.36 -4.84
C LEU A 313 12.51 15.49 -3.58
N GLU A 314 13.64 14.90 -3.22
CA GLU A 314 13.82 14.25 -1.93
C GLU A 314 13.61 15.26 -0.78
N ASP A 315 12.86 14.88 0.25
CA ASP A 315 12.69 15.70 1.44
C ASP A 315 13.87 15.57 2.43
N GLU A 316 13.94 16.48 3.40
CA GLU A 316 15.00 16.52 4.41
C GLU A 316 15.02 15.27 5.30
N ALA A 317 13.85 14.74 5.67
CA ALA A 317 13.76 13.55 6.52
C ALA A 317 14.29 12.30 5.78
N TYR A 318 14.04 12.18 4.48
CA TYR A 318 14.68 11.15 3.66
C TYR A 318 16.21 11.29 3.63
N LEU A 319 16.73 12.52 3.47
CA LEU A 319 18.18 12.76 3.47
C LEU A 319 18.81 12.43 4.81
N GLU A 320 18.15 12.76 5.92
CA GLU A 320 18.57 12.35 7.26
C GLU A 320 18.56 10.82 7.41
N TRP A 321 17.51 10.17 6.91
CA TRP A 321 17.32 8.72 6.96
C TRP A 321 18.46 7.94 6.29
N ILE A 322 18.92 8.41 5.13
CA ILE A 322 20.08 7.81 4.43
C ILE A 322 21.45 8.31 4.95
N GLY A 323 21.48 9.16 5.98
CA GLY A 323 22.72 9.73 6.51
C GLY A 323 23.37 10.81 5.64
N GLU A 324 22.63 11.41 4.72
CA GLU A 324 23.08 12.44 3.77
C GLU A 324 22.41 13.81 3.97
N GLY A 325 22.00 14.16 5.20
CA GLY A 325 21.25 15.41 5.50
C GLY A 325 21.90 16.73 5.06
N ARG A 326 23.21 16.75 4.73
CA ARG A 326 23.91 17.94 4.19
C ARG A 326 23.93 18.01 2.66
N ARG A 327 23.48 16.96 1.97
CA ARG A 327 23.45 16.90 0.51
C ARG A 327 22.29 17.76 0.00
N ARG A 328 22.47 18.39 -1.17
CA ARG A 328 21.32 19.01 -1.86
C ARG A 328 20.33 17.93 -2.33
N PRO A 329 19.02 18.11 -2.10
CA PRO A 329 18.00 17.24 -2.66
C PRO A 329 18.14 17.03 -4.17
N ARG A 330 17.87 15.82 -4.62
CA ARG A 330 17.72 15.46 -6.03
C ARG A 330 16.28 15.01 -6.27
N PHE A 331 15.95 14.69 -7.51
CA PHE A 331 14.71 13.99 -7.81
C PHE A 331 14.62 12.68 -7.03
N GLN A 332 13.42 12.37 -6.54
CA GLN A 332 13.15 11.11 -5.84
C GLN A 332 13.62 9.93 -6.68
N THR A 333 14.47 9.10 -6.10
CA THR A 333 15.06 7.93 -6.78
C THR A 333 14.80 6.69 -5.95
N SER A 334 14.04 5.76 -6.52
CA SER A 334 13.69 4.48 -5.93
C SER A 334 14.29 3.33 -6.72
N MET A 335 14.36 2.15 -6.11
CA MET A 335 14.66 0.93 -6.86
C MET A 335 13.75 -0.20 -6.42
N ILE A 336 13.48 -1.13 -7.34
CA ILE A 336 12.72 -2.35 -7.06
C ILE A 336 13.50 -3.59 -7.48
N ARG A 337 13.31 -4.68 -6.74
CA ARG A 337 13.82 -6.01 -7.07
C ARG A 337 12.72 -7.05 -6.88
N LEU A 338 12.67 -8.03 -7.79
CA LEU A 338 11.85 -9.22 -7.64
C LEU A 338 12.61 -10.28 -6.84
N GLU A 339 12.04 -10.73 -5.72
CA GLU A 339 12.71 -11.70 -4.83
C GLU A 339 12.48 -13.15 -5.26
N ARG A 340 11.31 -13.43 -5.83
CA ARG A 340 10.84 -14.80 -6.16
C ARG A 340 10.61 -15.00 -7.66
N GLY A 341 11.17 -14.12 -8.48
CA GLY A 341 10.91 -14.08 -9.91
C GLY A 341 9.66 -13.26 -10.26
N PRO A 342 9.03 -13.51 -11.42
CA PRO A 342 7.87 -12.75 -11.87
C PRO A 342 6.75 -12.73 -10.82
N THR A 343 6.11 -11.57 -10.64
CA THR A 343 5.02 -11.40 -9.67
C THR A 343 3.78 -10.79 -10.33
N THR A 344 2.62 -10.99 -9.72
CA THR A 344 1.34 -10.50 -10.28
C THR A 344 1.02 -9.13 -9.72
N VAL A 345 0.66 -8.21 -10.63
CA VAL A 345 0.17 -6.86 -10.35
C VAL A 345 -1.26 -6.76 -10.86
N ASP A 346 -2.17 -6.24 -10.05
CA ASP A 346 -3.55 -6.00 -10.47
C ASP A 346 -3.70 -4.68 -11.25
N TYR A 347 -4.86 -4.48 -11.86
CA TYR A 347 -5.20 -3.25 -12.59
C TYR A 347 -5.24 -1.97 -11.72
N LYS A 348 -5.21 -2.10 -10.39
CA LYS A 348 -5.12 -0.99 -9.44
C LYS A 348 -3.69 -0.72 -8.98
N GLY A 349 -2.70 -1.44 -9.49
CA GLY A 349 -1.29 -1.27 -9.14
C GLY A 349 -0.92 -1.91 -7.80
N ASP A 350 -1.68 -2.90 -7.33
CA ASP A 350 -1.38 -3.65 -6.12
C ASP A 350 -0.61 -4.94 -6.49
N VAL A 351 0.45 -5.28 -5.75
CA VAL A 351 1.23 -6.53 -5.92
C VAL A 351 0.57 -7.63 -5.09
N LEU A 352 0.23 -8.77 -5.71
CA LEU A 352 -0.54 -9.82 -5.04
C LEU A 352 0.31 -10.81 -4.23
N ASP A 353 1.58 -11.03 -4.59
CA ASP A 353 2.50 -11.91 -3.85
C ASP A 353 3.16 -11.15 -2.69
N PRO A 354 2.85 -11.50 -1.42
CA PRO A 354 3.55 -10.95 -0.28
C PRO A 354 5.05 -11.21 -0.41
N TYR A 355 5.84 -10.13 -0.31
CA TYR A 355 7.30 -10.15 -0.44
C TYR A 355 7.84 -10.44 -1.86
N GLY A 356 6.97 -10.48 -2.88
CA GLY A 356 7.39 -10.66 -4.27
C GLY A 356 8.27 -9.51 -4.78
N VAL A 357 8.02 -8.29 -4.29
CA VAL A 357 8.79 -7.08 -4.61
C VAL A 357 9.46 -6.55 -3.34
N THR A 358 10.75 -6.26 -3.42
CA THR A 358 11.45 -5.45 -2.41
C THR A 358 11.66 -4.04 -2.95
N LEU A 359 11.23 -3.06 -2.16
CA LEU A 359 11.42 -1.63 -2.42
C LEU A 359 12.72 -1.16 -1.77
N PHE A 360 13.40 -0.21 -2.41
CA PHE A 360 14.65 0.40 -1.95
C PHE A 360 14.59 1.91 -2.09
N ARG A 361 15.40 2.60 -1.28
CA ARG A 361 15.55 4.07 -1.30
C ARG A 361 14.23 4.75 -0.95
N TYR A 362 13.77 5.72 -1.75
CA TYR A 362 12.64 6.57 -1.39
C TYR A 362 11.35 5.78 -1.10
N TRP A 363 11.02 4.79 -1.95
CA TRP A 363 9.88 3.89 -1.69
C TRP A 363 10.07 2.90 -0.52
N ALA A 364 11.28 2.76 0.02
CA ALA A 364 11.51 2.00 1.26
C ALA A 364 11.48 2.89 2.51
N PHE A 365 11.52 4.21 2.32
CA PHE A 365 11.39 5.23 3.36
C PHE A 365 9.93 5.54 3.65
N GLU A 366 9.10 5.61 2.59
CA GLU A 366 7.64 5.62 2.70
C GLU A 366 7.16 4.26 3.24
N ARG A 367 6.31 4.30 4.28
CA ARG A 367 5.80 3.13 5.00
C ARG A 367 4.32 3.32 5.30
N VAL A 368 3.78 2.67 6.33
CA VAL A 368 2.34 2.73 6.68
C VAL A 368 1.82 4.16 6.86
N ALA A 369 2.65 5.11 7.29
CA ALA A 369 2.25 6.52 7.41
C ALA A 369 1.91 7.21 6.07
N ASP A 370 2.36 6.66 4.95
CA ASP A 370 2.20 7.23 3.60
C ASP A 370 1.27 6.36 2.73
N GLU A 371 0.67 5.30 3.32
CA GLU A 371 -0.27 4.46 2.62
C GLU A 371 -1.63 5.15 2.46
N VAL A 372 -2.19 4.99 1.26
CA VAL A 372 -3.56 5.39 0.92
C VAL A 372 -4.34 4.16 0.46
N PRO A 373 -5.64 4.05 0.76
CA PRO A 373 -6.44 2.90 0.38
C PRO A 373 -6.44 2.71 -1.14
N ARG A 374 -6.62 1.48 -1.59
CA ARG A 374 -6.58 1.12 -3.02
C ARG A 374 -7.63 1.86 -3.86
N GLU A 375 -8.71 2.35 -3.26
CA GLU A 375 -9.72 3.20 -3.91
C GLU A 375 -9.22 4.61 -4.17
N TYR A 376 -8.24 5.11 -3.41
CA TYR A 376 -7.76 6.47 -3.52
C TYR A 376 -7.25 6.75 -4.94
N ARG A 377 -7.78 7.82 -5.53
CA ARG A 377 -7.32 8.42 -6.78
C ARG A 377 -7.22 9.92 -6.53
N PRO A 378 -6.07 10.55 -6.80
CA PRO A 378 -5.96 11.99 -6.62
C PRO A 378 -6.97 12.70 -7.52
N GLY A 379 -7.71 13.66 -6.95
CA GLY A 379 -8.52 14.61 -7.72
C GLY A 379 -7.64 15.37 -8.71
N ARG A 380 -8.18 15.64 -9.91
CA ARG A 380 -7.48 16.43 -10.92
C ARG A 380 -7.39 17.90 -10.54
#